data_AF-A0A0Q1F9K1-F1
#
_entry.id   AF-A0A0Q1F9K1-F1
#
_cell.length_a   1.000
_cell.length_b   1.000
_cell.length_c   1.000
_cell.angle_alpha   90.00
_cell.angle_beta   90.00
_cell.angle_gamma   90.00
#
_symmetry.space_group_name_H-M   'P 1'
#
loop_
_entity.id
_entity.type
_entity.pdbx_description
1 polymer ?
#
loop_
_entity_poly.entity_id
_entity_poly.type
_entity_poly.pdbx_seq_one_letter_code
_entity_poly.pdbx_strand_id
1 'polypeptide(L)'
;MEREPGTLTLGRHDVLHIAVKAGHYQIAHRDVRNLLFYGRVVPLIQVGPAADDKTADIPIVIEGHAAVNSGGKAVTIHTRKGSYIIPLVSFRRVARGEAVSAPLFPLIPDYTGGPA
;
A
#
# COMPACT_ATOMS: atom_id res chain seq x y z
N MET A 1 -18.60 10.30 -9.54
CA MET A 1 -17.24 10.83 -9.26
C MET A 1 -16.28 9.65 -9.34
N GLU A 2 -15.58 9.50 -10.46
CA GLU A 2 -14.66 8.37 -10.67
C GLU A 2 -13.40 8.61 -9.82
N ARG A 3 -13.15 7.71 -8.85
CA ARG A 3 -11.89 7.73 -8.10
C ARG A 3 -10.90 6.94 -8.94
N GLU A 4 -9.94 7.62 -9.55
CA GLU A 4 -8.85 6.95 -10.27
C GLU A 4 -8.23 5.87 -9.36
N PRO A 5 -8.01 4.66 -9.88
CA PRO A 5 -7.38 3.60 -9.12
C PRO A 5 -5.97 4.04 -8.71
N GLY A 6 -5.58 3.74 -7.48
CA GLY A 6 -4.18 3.87 -7.10
C GLY A 6 -3.30 2.86 -7.85
N THR A 7 -2.00 2.95 -7.69
CA THR A 7 -1.06 2.04 -8.33
C THR A 7 -0.05 1.50 -7.32
N LEU A 8 0.18 0.18 -7.38
CA LEU A 8 1.29 -0.49 -6.72
C LEU A 8 2.42 -0.70 -7.75
N THR A 9 3.65 -0.37 -7.39
CA THR A 9 4.85 -0.60 -8.20
C THR A 9 6.00 -1.14 -7.36
N LEU A 10 6.96 -1.80 -8.00
CA LEU A 10 8.22 -2.21 -7.37
C LEU A 10 9.26 -1.10 -7.57
N GLY A 11 9.83 -0.60 -6.47
CA GLY A 11 10.90 0.37 -6.43
C GLY A 11 12.28 -0.27 -6.29
N ARG A 12 13.30 0.55 -6.04
CA ARG A 12 14.66 0.07 -5.77
C ARG A 12 14.72 -0.72 -4.45
N HIS A 13 15.67 -1.64 -4.35
CA HIS A 13 15.87 -2.50 -3.17
C HIS A 13 14.61 -3.28 -2.74
N ASP A 14 13.79 -3.66 -3.72
CA ASP A 14 12.55 -4.42 -3.52
C ASP A 14 11.55 -3.77 -2.55
N VAL A 15 11.58 -2.44 -2.47
CA VAL A 15 10.60 -1.63 -1.74
C VAL A 15 9.35 -1.52 -2.60
N LEU A 16 8.18 -1.79 -2.03
CA LEU A 16 6.91 -1.60 -2.74
C LEU A 16 6.42 -0.17 -2.57
N HIS A 17 6.12 0.49 -3.69
CA HIS A 17 5.63 1.86 -3.75
C HIS A 17 4.13 1.86 -4.04
N ILE A 18 3.38 2.62 -3.25
CA ILE A 18 1.94 2.78 -3.33
C ILE A 18 1.66 4.24 -3.67
N ALA A 19 1.16 4.48 -4.87
CA ALA A 19 0.74 5.80 -5.33
C ALA A 19 -0.78 5.88 -5.35
N VAL A 20 -1.35 6.78 -4.57
CA VAL A 20 -2.78 7.09 -4.57
C VAL A 20 -2.94 8.61 -4.64
N LYS A 21 -4.12 9.11 -5.03
CA LYS A 21 -4.41 10.56 -5.03
C LYS A 21 -4.09 11.23 -3.68
N ALA A 22 -4.22 10.48 -2.60
CA ALA A 22 -3.99 10.93 -1.24
C ALA A 22 -2.50 11.08 -0.86
N GLY A 23 -1.57 10.44 -1.59
CA GLY A 23 -0.14 10.46 -1.28
C GLY A 23 0.63 9.26 -1.82
N HIS A 24 1.94 9.29 -1.56
CA HIS A 24 2.87 8.23 -1.90
C HIS A 24 3.38 7.56 -0.62
N TYR A 25 3.26 6.24 -0.59
CA TYR A 25 3.66 5.41 0.54
C TYR A 25 4.59 4.30 0.09
N GLN A 26 5.30 3.71 1.04
CA GLN A 26 6.17 2.58 0.80
C GLN A 26 6.00 1.49 1.86
N ILE A 27 6.22 0.24 1.44
CA ILE A 27 6.36 -0.92 2.32
C ILE A 27 7.78 -1.46 2.11
N ALA A 28 8.57 -1.49 3.19
CA ALA A 28 9.95 -1.98 3.13
C ALA A 28 10.02 -3.45 2.73
N HIS A 29 11.08 -3.87 2.04
CA HIS A 29 11.25 -5.27 1.59
C HIS A 29 11.01 -6.31 2.70
N ARG A 30 11.56 -6.06 3.90
CA ARG A 30 11.37 -6.94 5.07
C ARG A 30 9.88 -7.09 5.43
N ASP A 31 9.14 -6.01 5.35
CA ASP A 31 7.72 -5.97 5.65
C ASP A 31 6.88 -6.60 4.54
N VAL A 32 7.28 -6.45 3.28
CA VAL A 32 6.67 -7.21 2.18
C VAL A 32 6.78 -8.71 2.43
N ARG A 33 7.95 -9.18 2.87
CA ARG A 33 8.16 -10.59 3.25
C ARG A 33 7.26 -10.97 4.43
N ASN A 34 7.20 -10.13 5.47
CA ASN A 34 6.36 -10.40 6.64
C ASN A 34 4.87 -10.51 6.30
N LEU A 35 4.38 -9.63 5.43
CA LEU A 35 3.01 -9.63 4.93
C LEU A 35 2.70 -10.89 4.11
N LEU A 36 3.56 -11.21 3.14
CA LEU A 36 3.28 -12.28 2.17
C LEU A 36 3.46 -13.70 2.71
N PHE A 37 4.45 -13.92 3.59
CA PHE A 37 4.78 -15.24 4.09
C PHE A 37 4.18 -15.54 5.46
N TYR A 38 4.05 -14.53 6.32
CA TYR A 38 3.56 -14.70 7.69
C TYR A 38 2.18 -14.09 7.91
N GLY A 39 1.58 -13.44 6.90
CA GLY A 39 0.28 -12.79 7.02
C GLY A 39 0.27 -11.64 8.04
N ARG A 40 1.45 -11.08 8.39
CA ARG A 40 1.55 -10.04 9.40
C ARG A 40 1.03 -8.72 8.85
N VAL A 41 0.35 -7.97 9.72
CA VAL A 41 0.07 -6.56 9.48
C VAL A 41 1.40 -5.81 9.45
N VAL A 42 1.60 -4.96 8.43
CA VAL A 42 2.85 -4.21 8.25
C VAL A 42 2.61 -2.73 8.03
N PRO A 43 3.53 -1.84 8.46
CA PRO A 43 3.33 -0.41 8.36
C PRO A 43 3.46 0.10 6.92
N LEU A 44 2.73 1.18 6.61
CA LEU A 44 2.99 2.03 5.46
C LEU A 44 3.76 3.27 5.91
N ILE A 45 4.89 3.53 5.26
CA ILE A 45 5.73 4.70 5.51
C ILE A 45 5.42 5.75 4.44
N GLN A 46 5.22 7.01 4.83
CA GLN A 46 5.07 8.10 3.87
C GLN A 46 6.41 8.38 3.19
N VAL A 47 6.39 8.49 1.85
CA VAL A 47 7.55 8.97 1.11
C VAL A 47 7.58 10.50 1.22
N GLY A 48 8.56 11.02 1.95
CA GLY A 48 8.84 12.47 1.97
C GLY A 48 9.37 12.95 0.62
N PRO A 49 9.38 14.27 0.33
CA PRO A 49 10.15 14.78 -0.80
C PRO A 49 11.58 14.29 -0.63
N ALA A 50 12.15 13.72 -1.70
CA ALA A 50 13.53 13.26 -1.70
C ALA A 50 14.39 14.41 -1.17
N ALA A 51 15.00 14.22 0.01
CA ALA A 51 15.97 15.20 0.47
C ALA A 51 17.09 15.22 -0.56
N ASP A 52 17.31 16.38 -1.15
CA ASP A 52 18.51 16.68 -1.91
C ASP A 52 19.72 16.30 -1.05
N ASP A 53 20.37 15.20 -1.45
CA ASP A 53 21.72 14.72 -1.16
C ASP A 53 22.45 15.20 0.12
N LYS A 54 21.71 15.34 1.23
CA LYS A 54 22.27 15.58 2.56
C LYS A 54 21.45 14.77 3.55
N THR A 55 22.13 13.78 4.10
CA THR A 55 21.76 12.93 5.24
C THR A 55 21.13 13.73 6.39
N ALA A 56 19.85 14.05 6.26
CA ALA A 56 19.00 14.44 7.37
C ALA A 56 18.19 13.21 7.76
N ASP A 57 18.19 12.88 9.05
CA ASP A 57 17.26 11.95 9.70
C ASP A 57 15.83 12.43 9.40
N ILE A 58 15.30 12.08 8.23
CA ILE A 58 13.89 12.31 7.94
C ILE A 58 13.13 11.35 8.86
N PRO A 59 12.28 11.85 9.77
CA PRO A 59 11.53 10.98 10.64
C PRO A 59 10.67 10.03 9.81
N ILE A 60 10.77 8.72 10.09
CA ILE A 60 9.90 7.72 9.49
C ILE A 60 8.47 7.98 9.98
N VAL A 61 7.59 8.44 9.10
CA VAL A 61 6.18 8.67 9.42
C VAL A 61 5.35 7.46 9.00
N ILE A 62 4.75 6.78 9.98
CA ILE A 62 3.78 5.70 9.74
C ILE A 62 2.41 6.32 9.50
N GLU A 63 1.90 6.19 8.28
CA GLU A 63 0.63 6.79 7.84
C GLU A 63 -0.49 5.76 7.63
N GLY A 64 -0.18 4.48 7.88
CA GLY A 64 -1.11 3.40 7.61
C GLY A 64 -0.54 2.01 7.87
N HIS A 65 -1.30 1.01 7.45
CA HIS A 65 -0.87 -0.39 7.47
C HIS A 65 -1.46 -1.19 6.30
N ALA A 66 -0.77 -2.26 5.92
CA ALA A 66 -1.24 -3.26 4.97
C ALA A 66 -1.49 -4.58 5.70
N ALA A 67 -2.54 -5.28 5.31
CA ALA A 67 -2.89 -6.58 5.85
C ALA A 67 -3.42 -7.48 4.75
N VAL A 68 -3.17 -8.79 4.84
CA VAL A 68 -3.90 -9.76 4.01
C VAL A 68 -5.31 -9.89 4.60
N ASN A 69 -6.34 -9.80 3.76
CA ASN A 69 -7.71 -9.93 4.22
C ASN A 69 -8.00 -11.34 4.78
N SER A 70 -9.09 -11.49 5.53
CA SER A 70 -9.48 -12.77 6.16
C SER A 70 -9.60 -13.94 5.17
N GLY A 71 -10.00 -13.66 3.93
CA GLY A 71 -10.10 -14.66 2.87
C GLY A 71 -8.76 -15.09 2.26
N GLY A 72 -7.65 -14.43 2.60
CA GLY A 72 -6.33 -14.74 2.02
C GLY A 72 -6.23 -14.45 0.52
N LYS A 73 -7.13 -13.63 -0.03
CA LYS A 73 -7.24 -13.36 -1.48
C LYS A 73 -6.81 -11.97 -1.89
N ALA A 74 -6.72 -11.05 -0.94
CA ALA A 74 -6.38 -9.66 -1.21
C ALA A 74 -5.54 -9.05 -0.10
N VAL A 75 -4.80 -8.00 -0.44
CA VAL A 75 -4.16 -7.11 0.51
C VAL A 75 -5.05 -5.88 0.66
N THR A 76 -5.47 -5.58 1.88
CA THR A 76 -6.08 -4.29 2.22
C THR A 76 -4.99 -3.33 2.68
N ILE A 77 -5.12 -2.08 2.24
CA ILE A 77 -4.22 -0.98 2.58
C ILE A 77 -5.06 0.10 3.23
N HIS A 78 -4.77 0.41 4.49
CA HIS A 78 -5.45 1.44 5.24
C HIS A 78 -4.50 2.59 5.49
N THR A 79 -4.90 3.79 5.08
CA THR A 79 -4.18 5.04 5.34
C THR A 79 -5.11 6.01 6.06
N ARG A 80 -4.57 7.07 6.66
CA ARG A 80 -5.39 8.16 7.24
C ARG A 80 -6.35 8.80 6.24
N LYS A 81 -6.06 8.72 4.94
CA LYS A 81 -6.79 9.42 3.87
C LYS A 81 -7.70 8.51 3.05
N GLY A 82 -7.73 7.22 3.34
CA GLY A 82 -8.54 6.25 2.61
C GLY A 82 -8.06 4.82 2.74
N SER A 83 -8.95 3.90 2.37
CA SER A 83 -8.68 2.47 2.33
C SER A 83 -8.72 1.97 0.89
N TYR A 84 -7.87 0.98 0.59
CA TYR A 84 -7.71 0.42 -0.74
C TYR A 84 -7.55 -1.10 -0.66
N ILE A 85 -7.79 -1.77 -1.76
CA ILE A 85 -7.64 -3.22 -1.90
C ILE A 85 -6.96 -3.58 -3.21
N ILE A 86 -6.17 -4.65 -3.19
CA ILE A 86 -5.55 -5.25 -4.37
C ILE A 86 -5.58 -6.78 -4.26
N PRO A 87 -5.88 -7.51 -5.34
CA PRO A 87 -5.77 -8.97 -5.35
C PRO A 87 -4.35 -9.43 -4.96
N LEU A 88 -4.27 -10.44 -4.09
CA LEU A 88 -3.00 -10.96 -3.58
C LEU A 88 -2.11 -11.49 -4.72
N VAL A 89 -2.72 -12.04 -5.78
CA VAL A 89 -1.99 -12.50 -6.98
C VAL A 89 -1.27 -11.34 -7.67
N SER A 90 -1.94 -10.19 -7.86
CA SER A 90 -1.37 -9.01 -8.48
C SER A 90 -0.29 -8.40 -7.60
N PHE A 91 -0.55 -8.31 -6.30
CA PHE A 91 0.43 -7.84 -5.32
C PHE A 91 1.71 -8.69 -5.37
N ARG A 92 1.58 -10.03 -5.38
CA ARG A 92 2.73 -10.96 -5.45
C ARG A 92 3.52 -10.81 -6.74
N ARG A 93 2.85 -10.65 -7.88
CA ARG A 93 3.54 -10.45 -9.17
C ARG A 93 4.38 -9.16 -9.15
N VAL A 94 3.82 -8.06 -8.65
CA VAL A 94 4.57 -6.81 -8.51
C VAL A 94 5.71 -6.96 -7.51
N ALA A 95 5.46 -7.54 -6.33
CA ALA A 95 6.47 -7.76 -5.29
C ALA A 95 7.66 -8.64 -5.73
N ARG A 96 7.48 -9.46 -6.77
CA ARG A 96 8.52 -10.32 -7.34
C ARG A 96 9.17 -9.76 -8.60
N GLY A 97 8.73 -8.60 -9.07
CA GLY A 97 9.16 -8.04 -10.35
C GLY A 97 8.62 -8.78 -11.58
N GLU A 98 7.62 -9.65 -11.41
CA GLU A 98 6.94 -10.37 -12.51
C GLU A 98 5.94 -9.45 -13.24
N ALA A 99 5.52 -8.35 -12.61
CA ALA A 99 4.66 -7.32 -13.19
C ALA A 99 5.19 -5.92 -12.86
N VAL A 100 5.11 -5.00 -13.84
CA VAL A 100 5.57 -3.61 -13.69
C VAL A 100 4.73 -2.87 -12.65
N SER A 101 3.42 -3.06 -12.66
CA SER A 101 2.48 -2.40 -11.76
C SER A 101 1.17 -3.17 -11.62
N ALA A 102 0.34 -2.76 -10.65
CA ALA A 102 -1.03 -3.23 -10.51
C ALA A 102 -1.94 -2.14 -9.93
N PRO A 103 -3.23 -2.10 -10.31
CA PRO A 103 -4.16 -1.12 -9.78
C PRO A 103 -4.57 -1.43 -8.33
N LEU A 104 -4.79 -0.37 -7.57
CA LEU A 104 -5.39 -0.36 -6.24
C LEU A 104 -6.83 0.14 -6.38
N PHE A 105 -7.78 -0.62 -5.85
CA PHE A 105 -9.19 -0.25 -5.89
C PHE A 105 -9.57 0.43 -4.58
N PRO A 106 -10.26 1.58 -4.60
CA PRO A 106 -10.71 2.24 -3.38
C PRO A 106 -11.75 1.36 -2.67
N LEU A 107 -11.55 1.13 -1.38
CA LEU A 107 -12.59 0.63 -0.49
C LEU A 107 -13.45 1.81 -0.07
N ILE A 108 -14.69 1.85 -0.55
CA ILE A 108 -15.68 2.83 -0.12
C ILE A 108 -16.19 2.31 1.24
N PRO A 109 -16.15 3.12 2.32
CA PRO A 109 -16.81 2.73 3.56
C PRO A 109 -18.27 2.43 3.22
N ASP A 110 -18.77 1.27 3.65
CA ASP A 110 -20.18 0.95 3.49
C ASP A 110 -20.99 2.16 3.98
N TYR A 111 -21.91 2.63 3.15
CA TYR A 111 -22.83 3.69 3.52
C TYR A 111 -23.65 3.16 4.71
N THR A 112 -23.32 3.53 5.94
CA THR A 112 -24.17 3.29 7.11
C THR A 112 -25.35 4.27 7.07
N GLY A 113 -26.17 4.13 6.02
CA GLY A 113 -27.34 4.94 5.76
C GLY A 113 -28.45 4.05 5.22
N GLY A 114 -28.86 3.06 6.02
CA GLY A 114 -30.19 2.47 5.86
C GLY A 114 -31.23 3.49 6.37
N PRO A 115 -32.42 3.57 5.76
CA PRO A 115 -33.49 4.39 6.30
C PRO A 115 -33.90 3.87 7.69
N ALA A 116 -34.04 4.79 8.64
CA ALA A 116 -34.66 4.56 9.95
C ALA A 116 -36.17 4.31 9.81
#